data_AF-A0A4R8M9X9-F1
#
_entry.id   AF-A0A4R8M9X9-F1
#
_cell.length_a   1.000
_cell.length_b   1.000
_cell.length_c   1.000
_cell.angle_alpha   90.00
_cell.angle_beta   90.00
_cell.angle_gamma   90.00
#
_symmetry.space_group_name_H-M   'P 1'
#
loop_
_entity.id
_entity.type
_entity.pdbx_description
1 polymer ?
#
loop_
_entity_poly.entity_id
_entity_poly.type
_entity_poly.pdbx_seq_one_letter_code
_entity_poly.pdbx_strand_id
1 'polypeptide(L)'
;MTITLVILQHTLDTVTNISNISGSNNDHNPSDFAAYNGYLYYSGSSSTSSNKYLFRTDGVTVSQIDATIKDIDEITLLGDVLYFEGDNGTTGNELYSLDPSTLSVANAKAEIISLYPNPTSDYVMVPSSLVNTNYTIHDITGKQVAQGLISSEKIELNLKSGMYLLNIKTDLSSITKKVVVK
;
A
#
# COMPACT_ATOMS: atom_id res chain seq x y z
N MET A 1 44.88 16.01 9.92
CA MET A 1 44.32 14.97 9.05
C MET A 1 43.68 13.94 9.97
N THR A 2 42.37 14.06 10.20
CA THR A 2 41.65 13.24 11.18
C THR A 2 41.06 12.05 10.43
N ILE A 3 41.49 10.83 10.77
CA ILE A 3 40.97 9.61 10.19
C ILE A 3 39.65 9.30 10.90
N THR A 4 38.53 9.51 10.21
CA THR A 4 37.22 9.04 10.66
C THR A 4 37.15 7.55 10.42
N LEU A 5 37.22 6.77 11.50
CA LEU A 5 36.97 5.33 11.47
C LEU A 5 35.46 5.12 11.29
N VAL A 6 35.03 4.84 10.05
CA VAL A 6 33.67 4.35 9.78
C VAL A 6 33.65 2.88 10.19
N ILE A 7 33.16 2.60 11.39
CA ILE A 7 32.86 1.23 11.80
C ILE A 7 31.65 0.82 10.95
N LEU A 8 31.87 -0.08 9.99
CA LEU A 8 30.79 -0.74 9.27
C LEU A 8 29.95 -1.48 10.33
N GLN A 9 28.75 -0.98 10.62
CA GLN A 9 27.85 -1.63 11.55
C GLN A 9 27.38 -2.93 10.88
N HIS A 10 28.06 -4.03 11.19
CA HIS A 10 27.51 -5.35 10.92
C HIS A 10 26.22 -5.43 11.72
N THR A 11 25.08 -5.37 11.02
CA THR A 11 23.81 -5.84 11.55
C THR A 11 24.07 -7.22 12.11
N LEU A 12 23.90 -7.40 13.41
CA LEU A 12 24.07 -8.71 14.04
C LEU A 12 23.16 -9.71 13.30
N ASP A 13 23.70 -10.89 13.01
CA ASP A 13 22.94 -12.03 12.45
C ASP A 13 21.96 -12.57 13.51
N THR A 14 20.98 -11.76 13.91
CA THR A 14 20.00 -12.08 14.93
C THR A 14 18.76 -12.68 14.28
N VAL A 15 18.51 -13.96 14.56
CA VAL A 15 17.25 -14.62 14.26
C VAL A 15 16.17 -14.06 15.18
N THR A 16 15.10 -13.50 14.60
CA THR A 16 13.99 -12.86 15.34
C THR A 16 12.68 -13.62 15.06
N ASN A 17 11.89 -13.89 16.10
CA ASN A 17 10.53 -14.42 15.94
C ASN A 17 9.60 -13.27 15.56
N ILE A 18 9.03 -13.32 14.35
CA ILE A 18 8.13 -12.28 13.82
C ILE A 18 6.64 -12.65 13.88
N SER A 19 6.30 -13.93 14.13
CA SER A 19 4.91 -14.37 14.20
C SER A 19 4.25 -14.11 15.55
N ASN A 20 5.02 -13.83 16.60
CA ASN A 20 4.51 -13.53 17.94
C ASN A 20 4.09 -12.05 18.16
N ILE A 21 3.92 -11.28 17.08
CA ILE A 21 3.79 -9.81 17.15
C ILE A 21 2.34 -9.34 17.48
N SER A 22 1.31 -10.21 17.38
CA SER A 22 -0.10 -9.81 17.55
C SER A 22 -0.83 -10.37 18.79
N GLY A 23 -0.17 -11.14 19.67
CA GLY A 23 -0.75 -11.65 20.93
C GLY A 23 -1.15 -13.14 20.92
N SER A 24 -1.12 -13.73 22.13
CA SER A 24 -1.52 -15.05 22.67
C SER A 24 -1.48 -16.35 21.82
N ASN A 25 -1.14 -16.33 20.54
CA ASN A 25 -1.01 -17.53 19.72
C ASN A 25 0.35 -18.17 19.94
N ASN A 26 0.46 -18.93 21.03
CA ASN A 26 1.64 -19.70 21.39
C ASN A 26 1.83 -20.95 20.50
N ASP A 27 1.54 -20.92 19.20
CA ASP A 27 1.91 -21.96 18.23
C ASP A 27 1.46 -21.57 16.81
N HIS A 28 2.21 -20.67 16.16
CA HIS A 28 1.79 -20.15 14.84
C HIS A 28 1.93 -21.17 13.71
N ASN A 29 2.74 -22.22 13.93
CA ASN A 29 3.04 -23.31 13.00
C ASN A 29 3.01 -22.93 11.51
N PRO A 30 3.84 -21.97 11.07
CA PRO A 30 3.77 -21.46 9.72
C PRO A 30 4.21 -22.51 8.69
N SER A 31 3.43 -22.69 7.63
CA SER A 31 3.71 -23.56 6.49
C SER A 31 3.37 -22.86 5.18
N ASP A 32 3.71 -23.50 4.05
CA ASP A 32 3.29 -23.13 2.68
C ASP A 32 3.51 -21.67 2.33
N PHE A 33 4.68 -21.35 1.79
CA PHE A 33 5.11 -19.97 1.64
C PHE A 33 5.06 -19.51 0.20
N ALA A 34 4.53 -18.31 -0.03
CA ALA A 34 4.65 -17.59 -1.30
C ALA A 34 5.09 -16.15 -1.06
N ALA A 35 6.11 -15.70 -1.79
CA ALA A 35 6.57 -14.31 -1.73
C ALA A 35 6.01 -13.52 -2.91
N TYR A 36 5.44 -12.34 -2.63
CA TYR A 36 4.95 -11.43 -3.67
C TYR A 36 5.05 -9.97 -3.22
N ASN A 37 5.66 -9.14 -4.07
CA ASN A 37 5.73 -7.68 -3.92
C ASN A 37 6.12 -7.17 -2.51
N GLY A 38 7.17 -7.74 -1.92
CA GLY A 38 7.68 -7.34 -0.61
C GLY A 38 6.96 -7.95 0.59
N TYR A 39 5.97 -8.81 0.35
CA TYR A 39 5.28 -9.57 1.39
C TYR A 39 5.56 -11.07 1.27
N LEU A 40 5.59 -11.76 2.41
CA LEU A 40 5.54 -13.22 2.51
C LEU A 40 4.14 -13.62 2.94
N TYR A 41 3.49 -14.45 2.14
CA TYR A 41 2.19 -15.07 2.38
C TYR A 41 2.40 -16.50 2.84
N TYR A 42 1.63 -16.93 3.83
CA TYR A 42 1.82 -18.25 4.42
C TYR A 42 0.58 -18.76 5.14
N SER A 43 0.49 -20.08 5.30
CA SER A 43 -0.51 -20.73 6.14
C SER A 43 -0.04 -20.74 7.59
N GLY A 44 -0.92 -20.47 8.55
CA GLY A 44 -0.56 -20.47 9.98
C GLY A 44 -1.74 -20.83 10.87
N SER A 45 -1.48 -21.39 12.05
CA SER A 45 -2.50 -21.82 13.01
C SER A 45 -2.39 -21.07 14.34
N SER A 46 -3.37 -21.26 15.23
CA SER A 46 -3.27 -20.85 16.62
C SER A 46 -3.11 -22.08 17.50
N SER A 47 -2.46 -21.95 18.67
CA SER A 47 -2.34 -23.04 19.64
C SER A 47 -3.68 -23.62 20.12
N THR A 48 -4.79 -22.90 19.91
CA THR A 48 -6.13 -23.34 20.31
C THR A 48 -6.95 -23.97 19.18
N SER A 49 -6.41 -24.08 17.96
CA SER A 49 -7.16 -24.59 16.81
C SER A 49 -6.26 -25.35 15.82
N SER A 50 -6.78 -26.44 15.25
CA SER A 50 -6.14 -27.13 14.12
C SER A 50 -6.28 -26.39 12.80
N ASN A 51 -7.15 -25.38 12.73
CA ASN A 51 -7.40 -24.63 11.50
C ASN A 51 -6.17 -23.80 11.13
N LYS A 52 -5.74 -23.93 9.87
CA LYS A 52 -4.76 -23.04 9.27
C LYS A 52 -5.47 -21.91 8.51
N TYR A 53 -5.03 -20.68 8.70
CA TYR A 53 -5.53 -19.50 7.99
C TYR A 53 -4.42 -18.85 7.16
N LEU A 54 -4.81 -18.00 6.22
CA LEU A 54 -3.88 -17.26 5.37
C LEU A 54 -3.39 -16.00 6.08
N PHE A 55 -2.08 -15.88 6.23
CA PHE A 55 -1.41 -14.72 6.81
C PHE A 55 -0.50 -14.06 5.78
N ARG A 56 -0.18 -12.78 6.02
CA ARG A 56 0.97 -12.13 5.36
C ARG A 56 1.85 -11.37 6.35
N THR A 57 3.10 -11.15 5.97
CA THR A 57 4.05 -10.28 6.67
C THR A 57 4.95 -9.49 5.74
N ASP A 58 5.33 -8.27 6.13
CA ASP A 58 6.41 -7.47 5.52
C ASP A 58 7.77 -7.66 6.23
N GLY A 59 7.85 -8.61 7.17
CA GLY A 59 9.01 -8.81 8.04
C GLY A 59 8.99 -7.96 9.32
N VAL A 60 8.03 -7.04 9.47
CA VAL A 60 7.84 -6.22 10.68
C VAL A 60 6.48 -6.49 11.32
N THR A 61 5.43 -6.59 10.51
CA THR A 61 4.05 -6.80 10.94
C THR A 61 3.52 -8.11 10.36
N VAL A 62 2.62 -8.76 11.11
CA VAL A 62 1.89 -9.95 10.66
C VAL A 62 0.41 -9.63 10.67
N SER A 63 -0.30 -10.06 9.63
CA SER A 63 -1.74 -9.87 9.52
C SER A 63 -2.40 -11.13 8.97
N GLN A 64 -3.48 -11.55 9.61
CA GLN A 64 -4.38 -12.54 9.04
C GLN A 64 -5.18 -11.88 7.92
N ILE A 65 -5.22 -12.50 6.74
CA ILE A 65 -5.92 -11.94 5.57
C ILE A 65 -7.42 -12.24 5.65
N ASP A 66 -7.75 -13.47 6.06
CA ASP A 66 -9.13 -13.93 6.14
C ASP A 66 -9.31 -14.93 7.30
N ALA A 67 -10.48 -14.91 7.92
CA ALA A 67 -10.84 -15.79 9.04
C ALA A 67 -11.96 -16.79 8.69
N THR A 68 -12.44 -16.77 7.45
CA THR A 68 -13.57 -17.58 6.97
C THR A 68 -13.09 -18.83 6.25
N ILE A 69 -12.05 -18.70 5.42
CA ILE A 69 -11.40 -19.81 4.72
C ILE A 69 -10.32 -20.37 5.63
N LYS A 70 -10.50 -21.61 6.05
CA LYS A 70 -9.59 -22.37 6.91
C LYS A 70 -8.92 -23.47 6.10
N ASP A 71 -8.05 -24.24 6.77
CA ASP A 71 -7.36 -25.40 6.22
C ASP A 71 -6.54 -25.03 4.97
N ILE A 72 -5.91 -23.85 5.01
CA ILE A 72 -5.10 -23.30 3.92
C ILE A 72 -3.86 -24.15 3.66
N ASP A 73 -3.66 -24.57 2.40
CA ASP A 73 -2.51 -25.36 1.95
C ASP A 73 -2.14 -25.03 0.48
N GLU A 74 -0.97 -25.49 0.02
CA GLU A 74 -0.49 -25.44 -1.38
C GLU A 74 -0.53 -24.04 -2.03
N ILE A 75 -0.10 -23.02 -1.28
CA ILE A 75 -0.10 -21.63 -1.74
C ILE A 75 0.86 -21.47 -2.93
N THR A 76 0.30 -21.13 -4.08
CA THR A 76 1.01 -20.98 -5.36
C THR A 76 0.74 -19.63 -5.98
N LEU A 77 1.81 -18.92 -6.39
CA LEU A 77 1.69 -17.69 -7.17
C LEU A 77 1.63 -18.01 -8.66
N LEU A 78 0.59 -17.52 -9.35
CA LEU A 78 0.46 -17.59 -10.80
C LEU A 78 0.14 -16.20 -11.36
N GLY A 79 1.13 -15.58 -12.01
CA GLY A 79 1.05 -14.17 -12.38
C GLY A 79 1.02 -13.29 -11.13
N ASP A 80 -0.01 -12.46 -11.01
CA ASP A 80 -0.20 -11.54 -9.88
C ASP A 80 -1.24 -12.06 -8.86
N VAL A 81 -1.68 -13.32 -8.99
CA VAL A 81 -2.74 -13.92 -8.18
C VAL A 81 -2.18 -15.13 -7.42
N LEU A 82 -2.48 -15.20 -6.12
CA LEU A 82 -2.24 -16.38 -5.30
C LEU A 82 -3.40 -17.35 -5.44
N TYR A 83 -3.08 -18.62 -5.61
CA TYR A 83 -4.01 -19.75 -5.61
C TYR A 83 -3.65 -20.69 -4.47
N PHE A 84 -4.64 -21.23 -3.77
CA PHE A 84 -4.42 -22.09 -2.61
C PHE A 84 -5.63 -22.98 -2.35
N GLU A 85 -5.39 -24.12 -1.71
CA GLU A 85 -6.47 -24.94 -1.15
C GLU A 85 -7.04 -24.26 0.11
N GLY A 86 -8.33 -24.42 0.36
CA GLY A 86 -8.94 -24.02 1.62
C GLY A 86 -10.37 -24.54 1.77
N ASP A 87 -10.98 -24.33 2.93
CA ASP A 87 -12.33 -24.76 3.26
C ASP A 87 -13.14 -23.62 3.90
N ASN A 88 -14.34 -23.35 3.37
CA ASN A 88 -15.28 -22.37 3.90
C ASN A 88 -16.23 -22.95 4.98
N GLY A 89 -16.07 -24.22 5.33
CA GLY A 89 -16.91 -24.97 6.27
C GLY A 89 -18.20 -25.55 5.69
N THR A 90 -18.44 -25.40 4.39
CA THR A 90 -19.66 -25.86 3.70
C THR A 90 -19.35 -26.78 2.54
N THR A 91 -18.36 -26.44 1.71
CA THR A 91 -18.02 -27.19 0.49
C THR A 91 -16.82 -28.12 0.66
N GLY A 92 -16.15 -28.09 1.82
CA GLY A 92 -14.90 -28.79 2.05
C GLY A 92 -13.75 -28.10 1.32
N ASN A 93 -12.67 -28.84 1.08
CA ASN A 93 -11.47 -28.29 0.46
C ASN A 93 -11.70 -27.98 -1.03
N GLU A 94 -11.56 -26.71 -1.39
CA GLU A 94 -11.69 -26.18 -2.74
C GLU A 94 -10.50 -25.27 -3.10
N LEU A 95 -10.38 -24.92 -4.39
CA LEU A 95 -9.35 -24.00 -4.88
C LEU A 95 -9.84 -22.55 -4.74
N TYR A 96 -9.10 -21.76 -3.96
CA TYR A 96 -9.34 -20.34 -3.75
C TYR A 96 -8.28 -19.49 -4.46
N SER A 97 -8.63 -18.24 -4.73
CA SER A 97 -7.71 -17.26 -5.32
C SER A 97 -7.75 -15.94 -4.57
N LEU A 98 -6.61 -15.27 -4.46
CA LEU A 98 -6.45 -13.96 -3.87
C LEU A 98 -5.59 -13.10 -4.79
N ASP A 99 -6.12 -11.94 -5.22
CA ASP A 99 -5.32 -10.87 -5.82
C ASP A 99 -4.73 -10.00 -4.69
N PRO A 100 -3.42 -10.14 -4.37
CA PRO A 100 -2.85 -9.45 -3.22
C PRO A 100 -2.63 -7.95 -3.48
N SER A 101 -2.76 -7.48 -4.72
CA SER A 101 -2.67 -6.05 -5.05
C SER A 101 -3.79 -5.24 -4.37
N THR A 102 -4.95 -5.87 -4.14
CA THR A 102 -6.08 -5.28 -3.43
C THR A 102 -5.84 -5.11 -1.92
N LEU A 103 -4.88 -5.84 -1.36
CA LEU A 103 -4.56 -5.82 0.07
C LEU A 103 -3.46 -4.82 0.43
N SER A 104 -2.82 -4.19 -0.56
CA SER A 104 -1.79 -3.19 -0.31
C SER A 104 -2.40 -1.80 -0.32
N VAL A 105 -2.51 -1.19 0.86
CA VAL A 105 -2.82 0.25 0.97
C VAL A 105 -1.76 1.10 0.24
N ALA A 106 -0.54 0.57 0.07
CA ALA A 106 0.56 1.21 -0.65
C ALA A 106 0.45 1.09 -2.19
N ASN A 107 -0.37 0.17 -2.71
CA ASN A 107 -0.73 0.07 -4.12
C ASN A 107 -2.21 0.42 -4.33
N ALA A 108 -2.74 1.40 -3.61
CA ALA A 108 -3.70 2.27 -4.27
C ALA A 108 -2.98 2.78 -5.51
N LYS A 109 -3.24 2.16 -6.68
CA LYS A 109 -2.72 2.59 -7.97
C LYS A 109 -2.77 4.09 -7.92
N ALA A 110 -1.63 4.76 -8.00
CA ALA A 110 -1.62 6.19 -8.21
C ALA A 110 -2.34 6.35 -9.53
N GLU A 111 -3.66 6.58 -9.47
CA GLU A 111 -4.43 6.87 -10.67
C GLU A 111 -3.65 7.96 -11.34
N ILE A 112 -3.33 7.75 -12.62
CA ILE A 112 -2.70 8.78 -13.41
C ILE A 112 -3.78 9.88 -13.51
N ILE A 113 -3.81 10.79 -12.55
CA ILE A 113 -4.76 11.89 -12.56
C ILE A 113 -4.40 12.74 -13.76
N SER A 114 -5.33 12.81 -14.71
CA SER A 114 -5.28 13.75 -15.82
C SER A 114 -5.67 15.12 -15.30
N LEU A 115 -4.74 16.08 -15.40
CA LEU A 115 -5.02 17.50 -15.16
C LEU A 115 -4.97 18.21 -16.50
N TYR A 116 -6.06 18.90 -16.85
CA TYR A 116 -6.13 19.64 -18.09
C TYR A 116 -6.92 20.95 -17.92
N PRO A 117 -6.58 22.00 -18.68
CA PRO A 117 -5.44 22.07 -19.59
C PRO A 117 -4.11 22.15 -18.82
N ASN A 118 -3.04 21.64 -19.43
CA ASN A 118 -1.67 21.86 -18.95
C ASN A 118 -0.75 21.99 -20.18
N PRO A 119 -0.17 23.18 -20.47
CA PRO A 119 -0.25 24.42 -19.68
C PRO A 119 -1.65 25.03 -19.60
N THR A 120 -1.88 25.83 -18.56
CA THR A 120 -3.13 26.57 -18.30
C THR A 120 -2.87 28.07 -18.07
N SER A 121 -3.92 28.88 -18.03
CA SER A 121 -3.86 30.29 -17.59
C SER A 121 -4.54 30.46 -16.23
N ASP A 122 -5.79 30.00 -16.10
CA ASP A 122 -6.60 30.36 -14.93
C ASP A 122 -7.11 29.15 -14.13
N TYR A 123 -7.08 27.92 -14.66
CA TYR A 123 -7.65 26.77 -13.96
C TYR A 123 -7.11 25.42 -14.40
N VAL A 124 -7.24 24.40 -13.56
CA VAL A 124 -7.12 22.99 -13.98
C VAL A 124 -8.40 22.25 -13.66
N MET A 125 -8.78 21.37 -14.58
CA MET A 125 -9.82 20.39 -14.37
C MET A 125 -9.21 19.14 -13.73
N VAL A 126 -9.96 18.55 -12.81
CA VAL A 126 -9.66 17.33 -12.09
C VAL A 126 -10.78 16.31 -12.30
N PRO A 127 -10.51 15.00 -12.24
CA PRO A 127 -11.55 13.98 -12.21
C PRO A 127 -12.54 14.20 -11.06
N SER A 128 -13.81 13.86 -11.30
CA SER A 128 -14.88 13.96 -10.29
C SER A 128 -14.62 13.13 -9.03
N SER A 129 -13.80 12.08 -9.12
CA SER A 129 -13.35 11.27 -7.98
C SER A 129 -12.54 12.05 -6.94
N LEU A 130 -12.04 13.25 -7.28
CA LEU A 130 -11.25 14.10 -6.38
C LEU A 130 -12.07 15.21 -5.71
N VAL A 131 -13.36 15.33 -6.02
CA VAL A 131 -14.24 16.28 -5.34
C VAL A 131 -14.31 15.93 -3.85
N ASN A 132 -14.33 16.95 -2.99
CA ASN A 132 -14.19 16.88 -1.53
C ASN A 132 -12.82 16.41 -1.02
N THR A 133 -11.77 16.46 -1.85
CA THR A 133 -10.40 16.19 -1.43
C THR A 133 -9.62 17.49 -1.19
N ASN A 134 -8.73 17.49 -0.21
CA ASN A 134 -7.85 18.63 0.04
C ASN A 134 -6.70 18.68 -0.98
N TYR A 135 -6.36 19.89 -1.42
CA TYR A 135 -5.21 20.14 -2.27
C TYR A 135 -4.31 21.23 -1.71
N THR A 136 -3.05 21.19 -2.11
CA THR A 136 -2.02 22.19 -1.84
C THR A 136 -1.23 22.45 -3.11
N ILE A 137 -0.86 23.70 -3.36
CA ILE A 137 -0.02 24.09 -4.49
C ILE A 137 1.27 24.69 -3.95
N HIS A 138 2.39 24.17 -4.44
CA HIS A 138 3.73 24.66 -4.14
C HIS A 138 4.37 25.25 -5.40
N ASP A 139 5.20 26.28 -5.23
CA ASP A 139 6.13 26.69 -6.28
C ASP A 139 7.31 25.72 -6.40
N ILE A 140 8.21 25.94 -7.36
CA ILE A 140 9.38 25.07 -7.59
C ILE A 140 10.39 25.05 -6.43
N THR A 141 10.31 26.00 -5.50
CA THR A 141 11.16 26.03 -4.30
C THR A 141 10.56 25.25 -3.14
N GLY A 142 9.34 24.71 -3.32
CA GLY A 142 8.59 24.01 -2.28
C GLY A 142 7.79 24.95 -1.37
N LYS A 143 7.74 26.26 -1.66
CA LYS A 143 6.92 27.19 -0.89
C LYS A 143 5.45 27.00 -1.24
N GLN A 144 4.62 26.81 -0.22
CA GLN A 144 3.16 26.74 -0.39
C GLN A 144 2.62 28.10 -0.85
N VAL A 145 1.90 28.10 -1.98
CA VAL A 145 1.31 29.31 -2.59
C VAL A 145 -0.21 29.29 -2.61
N ALA A 146 -0.84 28.11 -2.54
CA ALA A 146 -2.29 27.97 -2.40
C ALA A 146 -2.66 26.65 -1.70
N GLN A 147 -3.85 26.59 -1.13
CA GLN A 147 -4.45 25.37 -0.61
C GLN A 147 -5.97 25.50 -0.63
N GLY A 148 -6.69 24.38 -0.60
CA GLY A 148 -8.14 24.40 -0.48
C GLY A 148 -8.75 23.02 -0.54
N LEU A 149 -10.09 23.01 -0.54
CA LEU A 149 -10.90 21.83 -0.80
C LEU A 149 -11.35 21.88 -2.28
N ILE A 150 -11.31 20.75 -2.97
CA ILE A 150 -11.83 20.62 -4.33
C ILE A 150 -13.36 20.57 -4.25
N SER A 151 -14.02 21.72 -4.41
CA SER A 151 -15.49 21.81 -4.35
C SER A 151 -16.20 21.42 -5.65
N SER A 152 -15.47 21.38 -6.76
CA SER A 152 -15.96 21.00 -8.09
C SER A 152 -14.81 20.42 -8.92
N GLU A 153 -15.10 19.87 -10.10
CA GLU A 153 -14.07 19.39 -11.04
C GLU A 153 -13.13 20.49 -11.54
N LYS A 154 -13.39 21.77 -11.24
CA LYS A 154 -12.55 22.91 -11.60
C LYS A 154 -11.84 23.47 -10.38
N ILE A 155 -10.50 23.55 -10.46
CA ILE A 155 -9.66 24.27 -9.50
C ILE A 155 -9.19 25.58 -10.18
N GLU A 156 -9.68 26.71 -9.69
CA GLU A 156 -9.21 28.03 -10.13
C GLU A 156 -7.79 28.30 -9.59
N LEU A 157 -6.89 28.72 -10.47
CA LEU A 157 -5.49 29.02 -10.23
C LEU A 157 -5.28 30.53 -10.31
N ASN A 158 -5.38 31.20 -9.17
CA ASN A 158 -5.05 32.63 -9.04
C ASN A 158 -3.54 32.81 -8.85
N LEU A 159 -2.73 32.28 -9.77
CA LEU A 159 -1.27 32.21 -9.68
C LEU A 159 -0.61 33.01 -10.81
N LYS A 160 0.62 33.46 -10.59
CA LYS A 160 1.42 34.06 -11.67
C LYS A 160 1.89 32.99 -12.65
N SER A 161 2.30 33.41 -13.84
CA SER A 161 2.96 32.54 -14.81
C SER A 161 4.18 31.84 -14.18
N GLY A 162 4.28 30.52 -14.33
CA GLY A 162 5.31 29.73 -13.68
C GLY A 162 5.02 28.23 -13.66
N MET A 163 5.96 27.47 -13.11
CA MET A 163 5.75 26.05 -12.82
C MET A 163 5.39 25.85 -11.36
N TYR A 164 4.45 24.94 -11.12
CA TYR A 164 3.93 24.62 -9.81
C TYR A 164 3.77 23.11 -9.64
N LEU A 165 3.72 22.66 -8.40
CA LEU A 165 3.36 21.29 -8.02
C LEU A 165 2.00 21.35 -7.31
N LEU A 166 1.00 20.69 -7.89
CA LEU A 166 -0.30 20.44 -7.26
C LEU A 166 -0.23 19.11 -6.52
N ASN A 167 -0.35 19.17 -5.20
CA ASN A 167 -0.44 18.03 -4.30
C ASN A 167 -1.90 17.81 -3.91
N ILE A 168 -2.38 16.58 -4.01
CA ILE A 168 -3.74 16.18 -3.62
C ILE A 168 -3.60 15.03 -2.63
N LYS A 169 -4.17 15.19 -1.44
CA LYS A 169 -4.11 14.18 -0.38
C LYS A 169 -5.45 13.47 -0.27
N THR A 170 -5.49 12.23 -0.73
CA THR A 170 -6.63 11.33 -0.51
C THR A 170 -6.45 10.60 0.82
N ASP A 171 -7.48 9.86 1.25
CA ASP A 171 -7.42 9.05 2.48
C ASP A 171 -6.35 7.95 2.40
N LEU A 172 -5.99 7.55 1.18
CA LEU A 172 -5.10 6.42 0.91
C LEU A 172 -3.70 6.84 0.42
N SER A 173 -3.56 8.00 -0.22
CA SER A 173 -2.28 8.42 -0.82
C SER A 173 -2.15 9.93 -1.04
N SER A 174 -0.93 10.37 -1.36
CA SER A 174 -0.64 11.74 -1.79
C SER A 174 -0.22 11.73 -3.25
N ILE A 175 -0.92 12.48 -4.10
CA ILE A 175 -0.63 12.56 -5.54
C ILE A 175 -0.03 13.92 -5.84
N THR A 176 1.05 13.94 -6.62
CA THR A 176 1.75 15.18 -7.02
C THR A 176 1.75 15.31 -8.53
N LYS A 177 1.31 16.46 -9.05
CA LYS A 177 1.29 16.75 -10.49
C LYS A 177 1.91 18.11 -10.77
N LYS A 178 2.78 18.16 -11.79
CA LYS A 178 3.33 19.41 -12.30
C LYS A 178 2.28 20.16 -13.12
N VAL A 179 2.08 21.44 -12.82
CA VAL A 179 1.20 22.35 -13.56
C VAL A 179 2.03 23.52 -14.07
N VAL A 180 1.82 23.90 -15.33
CA VAL A 180 2.44 25.08 -15.94
C VAL A 180 1.37 26.14 -16.15
N VAL A 181 1.54 27.30 -15.51
CA VAL A 181 0.67 28.48 -15.66
C VAL A 181 1.34 29.46 -16.63
N LYS A 182 0.59 29.93 -17.62
CA LYS A 182 1.02 30.90 -18.65
C LYS A 182 0.66 32.32 -18.26
#